data_AF-A0A820CK59-F1
#
_entry.id   AF-A0A820CK59-F1
#
_cell.length_a   1.000
_cell.length_b   1.000
_cell.length_c   1.000
_cell.angle_alpha   90.00
_cell.angle_beta   90.00
_cell.angle_gamma   90.00
#
_symmetry.space_group_name_H-M   'P 1'
#
loop_
_entity.id
_entity.type
_entity.pdbx_description
1 polymer ?
#
loop_
_entity_poly.entity_id
_entity_poly.type
_entity_poly.pdbx_seq_one_letter_code
_entity_poly.pdbx_strand_id
1 'polypeptide(L)'
;MDMENIRQVLEDAAQIFLSAANTITNERRREAEKVFLQFRRSQFSLDLYRYLIEHSSSSYVVYQTLTALREGIVKEWSSLDDALKEQVVQYLLSYVYTHYSTLSAHVREQALQILVVINKRRKAQRAQMAKNGFTVSLALINLLQSTNNQEFEFGLTLLNAFINEYSFSNANEAGLTIEQRHSVKRDFEENELKTVFELLLNKLQSNLSSISSSNHQLFSSILTTIEKILLWNFSSSFPNTRRTMESSSNVETIDWRPPISWKQLVFDQQLVEFFFHIYATLKSMNETKILLQRRCQILRCLSQLACLNGPLVSDEQCRLRYLTTFSYYFVQTFLINSTLTINLIECFDISNIISNLITLFT
;
A
#
# COMPACT_ATOMS: atom_id res chain seq x y z
N MET A 1 -13.87 -0.43 -36.91
CA MET A 1 -12.90 0.66 -36.71
C MET A 1 -11.54 0.01 -36.74
N ASP A 2 -10.64 0.45 -37.63
CA ASP A 2 -9.34 -0.21 -37.78
C ASP A 2 -8.49 0.06 -36.53
N MET A 3 -8.19 -0.98 -35.74
CA MET A 3 -7.52 -0.84 -34.43
C MET A 3 -6.13 -0.22 -34.60
N GLU A 4 -5.48 -0.49 -35.73
CA GLU A 4 -4.19 0.10 -36.10
C GLU A 4 -4.28 1.61 -36.32
N ASN A 5 -5.35 2.10 -36.95
CA ASN A 5 -5.56 3.53 -37.14
C ASN A 5 -5.77 4.24 -35.78
N ILE A 6 -6.54 3.64 -34.87
CA ILE A 6 -6.71 4.18 -33.51
C ILE A 6 -5.36 4.25 -32.77
N ARG A 7 -4.54 3.21 -32.88
CA ARG A 7 -3.19 3.16 -32.30
C ARG A 7 -2.32 4.30 -32.81
N GLN A 8 -2.25 4.48 -34.13
CA GLN A 8 -1.45 5.54 -34.76
C GLN A 8 -1.91 6.93 -34.34
N VAL A 9 -3.22 7.19 -34.35
CA VAL A 9 -3.78 8.48 -33.92
C VAL A 9 -3.44 8.81 -32.46
N LEU A 10 -3.46 7.79 -31.57
CA LEU A 10 -3.08 7.97 -30.17
C LEU A 10 -1.57 8.16 -29.99
N GLU A 11 -0.74 7.47 -30.75
CA GLU A 11 0.73 7.62 -30.72
C GLU A 11 1.16 9.01 -31.22
N ASP A 12 0.57 9.49 -32.31
CA ASP A 12 0.81 10.83 -32.84
C ASP A 12 0.38 11.90 -31.82
N ALA A 13 -0.81 11.75 -31.22
CA ALA A 13 -1.29 12.64 -30.17
C ALA A 13 -0.38 12.62 -28.93
N ALA A 14 0.15 11.46 -28.53
CA ALA A 14 1.10 11.33 -27.44
C ALA A 14 2.41 12.07 -27.73
N GLN A 15 2.93 11.95 -28.95
CA GLN A 15 4.16 12.62 -29.37
C GLN A 15 4.00 14.15 -29.33
N ILE A 16 2.84 14.67 -29.75
CA ILE A 16 2.50 16.09 -29.67
C ILE A 16 2.40 16.53 -28.20
N PHE A 17 1.72 15.76 -27.35
CA PHE A 17 1.49 16.11 -25.96
C PHE A 17 2.80 16.13 -25.13
N LEU A 18 3.68 15.16 -25.34
CA LEU A 18 4.96 15.01 -24.61
C LEU A 18 6.09 15.89 -25.14
N SER A 19 5.91 16.52 -26.31
CA SER A 19 6.91 17.42 -26.87
C SER A 19 7.23 18.60 -25.95
N ALA A 20 8.46 19.12 -26.05
CA ALA A 20 8.92 20.23 -25.24
C ALA A 20 8.05 21.50 -25.43
N ALA A 21 7.87 22.29 -24.37
CA ALA A 21 7.05 23.51 -24.39
C ALA A 21 7.50 24.58 -25.38
N ASN A 22 8.74 24.48 -25.87
CA ASN A 22 9.32 25.43 -26.78
C ASN A 22 9.05 25.07 -28.26
N THR A 23 8.53 23.87 -28.56
CA THR A 23 8.37 23.39 -29.94
C THR A 23 6.93 23.30 -30.41
N ILE A 24 5.93 23.29 -29.52
CA ILE A 24 4.51 23.11 -29.88
C ILE A 24 3.63 24.16 -29.20
N THR A 25 2.67 24.70 -29.96
CA THR A 25 1.68 25.67 -29.46
C THR A 25 0.72 25.03 -28.45
N ASN A 26 0.23 25.82 -27.50
CA ASN A 26 -0.76 25.36 -26.52
C ASN A 26 -2.05 24.83 -27.15
N GLU A 27 -2.40 25.29 -28.36
CA GLU A 27 -3.57 24.82 -29.11
C GLU A 27 -3.41 23.37 -29.58
N ARG A 28 -2.28 23.01 -30.20
CA ARG A 28 -2.02 21.64 -30.63
C ARG A 28 -1.97 20.64 -29.47
N ARG A 29 -1.50 21.09 -28.30
CA ARG A 29 -1.57 20.27 -27.08
C ARG A 29 -3.01 20.02 -26.62
N ARG A 30 -3.86 21.04 -26.67
CA ARG A 30 -5.30 20.90 -26.36
C ARG A 30 -6.00 19.98 -27.36
N GLU A 31 -5.61 20.01 -28.63
CA GLU A 31 -6.14 19.10 -29.65
C GLU A 31 -5.74 17.65 -29.36
N ALA A 32 -4.46 17.39 -29.05
CA ALA A 32 -4.00 16.07 -28.63
C ALA A 32 -4.72 15.58 -27.36
N GLU A 33 -4.93 16.45 -26.37
CA GLU A 33 -5.68 16.11 -25.16
C GLU A 33 -7.14 15.73 -25.45
N LYS A 34 -7.80 16.44 -26.39
CA LYS A 34 -9.16 16.10 -26.83
C LYS A 34 -9.25 14.69 -27.41
N VAL A 35 -8.22 14.21 -28.11
CA VAL A 35 -8.19 12.84 -28.64
C VAL A 35 -8.25 11.83 -27.49
N PHE A 36 -7.44 12.00 -26.44
CA PHE A 36 -7.48 11.12 -25.26
C PHE A 36 -8.80 11.21 -24.49
N LEU A 37 -9.38 12.42 -24.36
CA LEU A 37 -10.69 12.61 -23.74
C LEU A 37 -11.82 11.94 -24.53
N GLN A 38 -11.78 11.99 -25.86
CA GLN A 38 -12.74 11.29 -26.72
C GLN A 38 -12.58 9.77 -26.60
N PHE A 39 -11.34 9.29 -26.59
CA PHE A 39 -11.03 7.88 -26.39
C PHE A 39 -11.56 7.37 -25.04
N ARG A 40 -11.36 8.12 -23.94
CA ARG A 40 -11.92 7.78 -22.61
C ARG A 40 -13.45 7.77 -22.55
N ARG A 41 -14.11 8.50 -23.44
CA ARG A 41 -15.58 8.55 -23.54
C ARG A 41 -16.18 7.47 -24.44
N SER A 42 -15.34 6.76 -25.21
CA SER A 42 -15.77 5.70 -26.11
C SER A 42 -16.39 4.52 -25.34
N GLN A 43 -17.11 3.66 -26.07
CA GLN A 43 -17.71 2.46 -25.49
C GLN A 43 -16.62 1.49 -25.02
N PHE A 44 -16.85 0.84 -23.88
CA PHE A 44 -15.94 -0.15 -23.35
C PHE A 44 -15.65 -1.27 -24.36
N SER A 45 -14.37 -1.52 -24.65
CA SER A 45 -13.93 -2.60 -25.54
C SER A 45 -12.62 -3.22 -25.04
N LEU A 46 -12.72 -4.41 -24.44
CA LEU A 46 -11.55 -5.11 -23.91
C LEU A 46 -10.54 -5.46 -25.00
N ASP A 47 -11.00 -5.86 -26.18
CA ASP A 47 -10.12 -6.23 -27.30
C ASP A 47 -9.29 -5.03 -27.78
N LEU A 48 -9.90 -3.84 -27.88
CA LEU A 48 -9.19 -2.63 -28.22
C LEU A 48 -8.14 -2.27 -27.17
N TYR A 49 -8.50 -2.35 -25.87
CA TYR A 49 -7.57 -2.04 -24.79
C TYR A 49 -6.38 -3.00 -24.78
N ARG A 50 -6.60 -4.31 -24.93
CA ARG A 50 -5.53 -5.33 -25.02
C ARG A 50 -4.61 -5.05 -26.20
N TYR A 51 -5.19 -4.81 -27.37
CA TYR A 51 -4.44 -4.50 -28.57
C TYR A 51 -3.51 -3.29 -28.37
N LEU A 52 -4.03 -2.19 -27.83
CA LEU A 52 -3.24 -0.97 -27.58
C LEU A 52 -2.15 -1.17 -26.53
N ILE A 53 -2.41 -1.95 -25.47
CA ILE A 53 -1.44 -2.26 -24.41
C ILE A 53 -0.27 -3.11 -24.95
N GLU A 54 -0.54 -4.02 -25.87
CA GLU A 54 0.47 -4.95 -26.42
C GLU A 54 1.25 -4.39 -27.60
N HIS A 55 0.62 -3.54 -28.42
CA HIS A 55 1.19 -3.10 -29.70
C HIS A 55 1.65 -1.63 -29.70
N SER A 56 1.34 -0.85 -28.65
CA SER A 56 1.84 0.52 -28.59
C SER A 56 3.29 0.57 -28.12
N SER A 57 4.08 1.37 -28.84
CA SER A 57 5.47 1.69 -28.51
C SER A 57 5.58 2.78 -27.43
N SER A 58 4.51 3.54 -27.20
CA SER A 58 4.49 4.68 -26.30
C SER A 58 3.95 4.30 -24.91
N SER A 59 4.80 4.39 -23.89
CA SER A 59 4.38 4.19 -22.48
C SER A 59 3.24 5.10 -22.05
N TYR A 60 3.14 6.30 -22.64
CA TYR A 60 2.04 7.23 -22.35
C TYR A 60 0.71 6.74 -22.93
N VAL A 61 0.72 6.20 -24.15
CA VAL A 61 -0.48 5.61 -24.76
C VAL A 61 -0.94 4.38 -23.96
N VAL A 62 -0.01 3.52 -23.55
CA VAL A 62 -0.33 2.38 -22.67
C VAL A 62 -0.95 2.87 -21.36
N TYR A 63 -0.38 3.89 -20.72
CA TYR A 63 -0.92 4.49 -19.50
C TYR A 63 -2.33 5.08 -19.70
N GLN A 64 -2.56 5.83 -20.79
CA GLN A 64 -3.88 6.39 -21.11
C GLN A 64 -4.90 5.29 -21.45
N THR A 65 -4.45 4.20 -22.07
CA THR A 65 -5.27 3.01 -22.34
C THR A 65 -5.70 2.32 -21.05
N LEU A 66 -4.78 2.12 -20.11
CA LEU A 66 -5.10 1.60 -18.78
C LEU A 66 -6.04 2.54 -18.00
N THR A 67 -5.86 3.85 -18.14
CA THR A 67 -6.75 4.84 -17.52
C THR A 67 -8.17 4.77 -18.10
N ALA A 68 -8.31 4.67 -19.42
CA ALA A 68 -9.59 4.46 -20.08
C ALA A 68 -10.23 3.13 -19.68
N LEU A 69 -9.43 2.05 -19.57
CA LEU A 69 -9.89 0.75 -19.08
C LEU A 69 -10.42 0.86 -17.64
N ARG A 70 -9.69 1.54 -16.74
CA ARG A 70 -10.12 1.78 -15.34
C ARG A 70 -11.48 2.47 -15.29
N GLU A 71 -11.61 3.56 -16.02
CA GLU A 71 -12.82 4.39 -16.05
C GLU A 71 -14.01 3.66 -16.66
N GLY A 72 -13.79 2.96 -17.78
CA GLY A 72 -14.80 2.14 -18.43
C GLY A 72 -15.32 1.04 -17.48
N ILE A 73 -14.43 0.36 -16.77
CA ILE A 73 -14.81 -0.66 -15.76
C ILE A 73 -15.64 -0.06 -14.64
N VAL A 74 -15.25 1.10 -14.11
CA VAL A 74 -15.99 1.76 -13.02
C VAL A 74 -17.36 2.24 -13.50
N LYS A 75 -17.43 2.85 -14.68
CA LYS A 75 -18.63 3.41 -15.29
C LYS A 75 -19.65 2.34 -15.66
N GLU A 76 -19.21 1.26 -16.28
CA GLU A 76 -20.08 0.18 -16.80
C GLU A 76 -20.12 -1.05 -15.87
N TRP A 77 -19.65 -0.92 -14.63
CA TRP A 77 -19.46 -2.04 -13.70
C TRP A 77 -20.65 -3.00 -13.57
N SER A 78 -21.87 -2.45 -13.48
CA SER A 78 -23.10 -3.22 -13.29
C SER A 78 -23.57 -3.93 -14.56
N SER A 79 -23.18 -3.45 -15.74
CA SER A 79 -23.50 -4.05 -17.03
C SER A 79 -22.45 -5.04 -17.51
N LEU A 80 -21.23 -4.98 -16.98
CA LEU A 80 -20.18 -5.94 -17.32
C LEU A 80 -20.44 -7.31 -16.69
N ASP A 81 -20.25 -8.36 -17.48
CA ASP A 81 -20.31 -9.75 -17.01
C ASP A 81 -19.13 -10.08 -16.08
N ASP A 82 -19.34 -10.99 -15.14
CA ASP A 82 -18.34 -11.41 -14.17
C ASP A 82 -17.17 -12.16 -14.82
N ALA A 83 -17.45 -12.92 -15.89
CA ALA A 83 -16.41 -13.57 -16.70
C ALA A 83 -15.47 -12.55 -17.33
N LEU A 84 -16.00 -11.44 -17.87
CA LEU A 84 -15.18 -10.37 -18.45
C LEU A 84 -14.32 -9.70 -17.37
N LYS A 85 -14.91 -9.39 -16.21
CA LYS A 85 -14.14 -8.83 -15.07
C LYS A 85 -12.99 -9.75 -14.65
N GLU A 86 -13.20 -11.07 -14.67
CA GLU A 86 -12.16 -12.04 -14.36
C GLU A 86 -11.08 -12.11 -15.45
N GLN A 87 -11.47 -12.09 -16.73
CA GLN A 87 -10.53 -12.03 -17.84
C GLN A 87 -9.64 -10.77 -17.79
N VAL A 88 -10.17 -9.62 -17.38
CA VAL A 88 -9.36 -8.40 -17.17
C VAL A 88 -8.34 -8.62 -16.06
N VAL A 89 -8.77 -9.19 -14.92
CA VAL A 89 -7.88 -9.43 -13.79
C VAL A 89 -6.76 -10.39 -14.16
N GLN A 90 -7.08 -11.53 -14.78
CA GLN A 90 -6.09 -12.52 -15.18
C GLN A 90 -5.11 -11.94 -16.21
N TYR A 91 -5.62 -11.20 -17.20
CA TYR A 91 -4.80 -10.54 -18.21
C TYR A 91 -3.84 -9.52 -17.63
N LEU A 92 -4.32 -8.57 -16.81
CA LEU A 92 -3.46 -7.53 -16.27
C LEU A 92 -2.44 -8.11 -15.28
N LEU A 93 -2.82 -9.11 -14.48
CA LEU A 93 -1.89 -9.76 -13.56
C LEU A 93 -0.77 -10.47 -14.34
N SER A 94 -1.09 -11.23 -15.39
CA SER A 94 -0.08 -11.90 -16.21
C SER A 94 0.78 -10.93 -17.01
N TYR A 95 0.18 -9.88 -17.57
CA TYR A 95 0.87 -8.84 -18.34
C TYR A 95 1.90 -8.10 -17.47
N VAL A 96 1.49 -7.58 -16.31
CA VAL A 96 2.39 -6.81 -15.44
C VAL A 96 3.48 -7.70 -14.86
N TYR A 97 3.18 -8.95 -14.52
CA TYR A 97 4.18 -9.90 -14.03
C TYR A 97 5.22 -10.24 -15.10
N THR A 98 4.77 -10.58 -16.31
CA THR A 98 5.66 -10.97 -17.44
C THR A 98 6.56 -9.82 -17.89
N HIS A 99 6.03 -8.59 -17.87
CA HIS A 99 6.74 -7.39 -18.33
C HIS A 99 7.24 -6.51 -17.17
N TYR A 100 7.38 -7.07 -15.96
CA TYR A 100 7.67 -6.29 -14.76
C TYR A 100 8.96 -5.45 -14.87
N SER A 101 9.99 -5.95 -15.55
CA SER A 101 11.27 -5.25 -15.74
C SER A 101 11.28 -4.26 -16.91
N THR A 102 10.40 -4.43 -17.90
CA THR A 102 10.37 -3.62 -19.12
C THR A 102 9.37 -2.47 -19.05
N LEU A 103 8.30 -2.61 -18.27
CA LEU A 103 7.28 -1.59 -18.11
C LEU A 103 7.78 -0.43 -17.23
N SER A 104 7.42 0.80 -17.62
CA SER A 104 7.65 1.97 -16.77
C SER A 104 6.88 1.85 -15.45
N ALA A 105 7.42 2.47 -14.38
CA ALA A 105 6.82 2.41 -13.04
C ALA A 105 5.35 2.86 -13.03
N HIS A 106 5.03 3.96 -13.72
CA HIS A 106 3.67 4.50 -13.80
C HIS A 106 2.69 3.57 -14.51
N VAL A 107 3.12 2.84 -15.54
CA VAL A 107 2.28 1.85 -16.23
C VAL A 107 1.98 0.66 -15.33
N ARG A 108 3.01 0.15 -14.61
CA ARG A 108 2.83 -0.93 -13.63
C ARG A 108 1.88 -0.52 -12.52
N GLU A 109 2.08 0.67 -11.94
CA GLU A 109 1.21 1.21 -10.89
C GLU A 109 -0.24 1.33 -11.36
N GLN A 110 -0.48 1.88 -12.55
CA GLN A 110 -1.82 2.04 -13.09
C GLN A 110 -2.52 0.70 -13.32
N ALA A 111 -1.82 -0.28 -13.89
CA ALA A 111 -2.38 -1.61 -14.12
C ALA A 111 -2.72 -2.32 -12.80
N LEU A 112 -1.84 -2.24 -11.79
CA LEU A 112 -2.10 -2.81 -10.47
C LEU A 112 -3.26 -2.09 -9.75
N GLN A 113 -3.39 -0.77 -9.90
CA GLN A 113 -4.52 -0.03 -9.36
C GLN A 113 -5.87 -0.52 -9.93
N ILE A 114 -5.94 -0.86 -11.23
CA ILE A 114 -7.15 -1.44 -11.84
C ILE A 114 -7.52 -2.76 -11.14
N LEU A 115 -6.55 -3.65 -10.91
CA LEU A 115 -6.78 -4.91 -10.22
C LEU A 115 -7.39 -4.68 -8.83
N VAL A 116 -6.84 -3.73 -8.08
CA VAL A 116 -7.30 -3.41 -6.73
C VAL A 116 -8.69 -2.75 -6.76
N VAL A 117 -8.98 -1.88 -7.72
CA VAL A 117 -10.32 -1.28 -7.91
C VAL A 117 -11.36 -2.35 -8.21
N ILE A 118 -11.07 -3.29 -9.11
CA ILE A 118 -11.95 -4.43 -9.40
C ILE A 118 -12.20 -5.24 -8.12
N ASN A 119 -11.15 -5.53 -7.35
CA ASN A 119 -11.26 -6.28 -6.09
C ASN A 119 -12.11 -5.54 -5.05
N LYS A 120 -11.88 -4.23 -4.88
CA LYS A 120 -12.61 -3.36 -3.95
C LYS A 120 -14.08 -3.25 -4.32
N ARG A 121 -14.41 -3.09 -5.61
CA ARG A 121 -15.80 -3.05 -6.08
C ARG A 121 -16.51 -4.41 -5.93
N ARG A 122 -15.83 -5.52 -6.23
CA ARG A 122 -16.36 -6.87 -5.95
C ARG A 122 -16.69 -7.04 -4.47
N LYS A 123 -15.78 -6.64 -3.58
CA LYS A 123 -16.01 -6.66 -2.13
C LYS A 123 -17.19 -5.80 -1.69
N ALA A 124 -17.35 -4.60 -2.26
CA ALA A 124 -18.46 -3.71 -1.96
C ALA A 124 -19.84 -4.31 -2.29
N GLN A 125 -19.91 -5.17 -3.32
CA GLN A 125 -21.14 -5.88 -3.71
C GLN A 125 -21.34 -7.22 -2.97
N ARG A 126 -20.25 -7.82 -2.47
CA ARG A 126 -20.22 -9.15 -1.86
C ARG A 126 -20.85 -9.28 -0.47
N ALA A 127 -21.57 -8.27 0.04
CA ALA A 127 -22.44 -8.46 1.20
C ALA A 127 -23.52 -9.56 1.00
N GLN A 128 -23.69 -10.08 -0.23
CA GLN A 128 -24.75 -11.04 -0.57
C GLN A 128 -24.31 -12.36 -1.27
N MET A 129 -23.03 -12.65 -1.57
CA MET A 129 -22.66 -13.93 -2.24
C MET A 129 -21.31 -14.56 -1.85
N ALA A 130 -21.21 -15.88 -2.08
CA ALA A 130 -20.24 -16.84 -1.56
C ALA A 130 -18.74 -16.46 -1.70
N LYS A 131 -17.94 -16.92 -0.72
CA LYS A 131 -16.51 -16.62 -0.53
C LYS A 131 -15.54 -17.26 -1.54
N ASN A 132 -16.02 -18.10 -2.46
CA ASN A 132 -15.17 -19.02 -3.21
C ASN A 132 -15.02 -18.60 -4.67
N GLY A 133 -13.90 -17.93 -4.95
CA GLY A 133 -13.44 -17.60 -6.31
C GLY A 133 -12.07 -16.94 -6.24
N PHE A 134 -11.29 -17.00 -7.32
CA PHE A 134 -10.01 -16.31 -7.40
C PHE A 134 -10.21 -14.81 -7.13
N THR A 135 -9.46 -14.28 -6.16
CA THR A 135 -9.47 -12.85 -5.82
C THR A 135 -8.08 -12.29 -5.93
N VAL A 136 -7.98 -10.99 -6.23
CA VAL A 136 -6.69 -10.29 -6.21
C VAL A 136 -6.12 -10.31 -4.79
N SER A 137 -6.97 -10.33 -3.75
CA SER A 137 -6.55 -10.54 -2.35
C SER A 137 -5.85 -11.89 -2.15
N LEU A 138 -6.37 -12.98 -2.74
CA LEU A 138 -5.72 -14.29 -2.67
C LEU A 138 -4.38 -14.31 -3.41
N ALA A 139 -4.33 -13.71 -4.61
CA ALA A 139 -3.09 -13.56 -5.35
C ALA A 139 -2.03 -12.80 -4.53
N LEU A 140 -2.42 -11.71 -3.87
CA LEU A 140 -1.56 -10.94 -2.98
C LEU A 140 -0.98 -11.82 -1.85
N ILE A 141 -1.83 -12.57 -1.14
CA ILE A 141 -1.38 -13.43 -0.03
C ILE A 141 -0.40 -14.49 -0.55
N ASN A 142 -0.72 -15.16 -1.66
CA ASN A 142 0.15 -16.18 -2.24
C ASN A 142 1.51 -15.62 -2.67
N LEU A 143 1.55 -14.43 -3.28
CA LEU A 143 2.79 -13.77 -3.68
C LEU A 143 3.65 -13.40 -2.46
N LEU A 144 3.04 -12.92 -1.39
CA LEU A 144 3.75 -12.58 -0.15
C LEU A 144 4.22 -13.81 0.65
N GLN A 145 3.61 -14.97 0.43
CA GLN A 145 4.06 -16.26 0.97
C GLN A 145 5.16 -16.91 0.13
N SER A 146 5.41 -16.42 -1.09
CA SER A 146 6.38 -17.03 -1.98
C SER A 146 7.80 -17.01 -1.39
N THR A 147 8.54 -18.09 -1.68
CA THR A 147 9.97 -18.21 -1.40
C THR A 147 10.81 -17.50 -2.46
N ASN A 148 10.23 -17.25 -3.66
CA ASN A 148 10.89 -16.52 -4.73
C ASN A 148 10.88 -15.01 -4.45
N ASN A 149 12.06 -14.40 -4.40
CA ASN A 149 12.20 -12.97 -4.12
C ASN A 149 11.50 -12.09 -5.18
N GLN A 150 11.48 -12.50 -6.45
CA GLN A 150 10.83 -11.71 -7.51
C GLN A 150 9.30 -11.69 -7.35
N GLU A 151 8.71 -12.85 -7.04
CA GLU A 151 7.27 -12.96 -6.76
C GLU A 151 6.89 -12.18 -5.49
N PHE A 152 7.73 -12.23 -4.47
CA PHE A 152 7.53 -11.48 -3.24
C PHE A 152 7.62 -9.96 -3.47
N GLU A 153 8.60 -9.48 -4.24
CA GLU A 153 8.73 -8.05 -4.61
C GLU A 153 7.55 -7.57 -5.45
N PHE A 154 7.06 -8.42 -6.37
CA PHE A 154 5.83 -8.16 -7.09
C PHE A 154 4.62 -8.07 -6.13
N GLY A 155 4.55 -8.98 -5.15
CA GLY A 155 3.58 -8.94 -4.05
C GLY A 155 3.63 -7.65 -3.23
N LEU A 156 4.82 -7.16 -2.88
CA LEU A 156 4.98 -5.86 -2.20
C LEU A 156 4.49 -4.69 -3.06
N THR A 157 4.71 -4.75 -4.36
CA THR A 157 4.23 -3.70 -5.29
C THR A 157 2.72 -3.72 -5.40
N LEU A 158 2.11 -4.90 -5.51
CA LEU A 158 0.66 -5.07 -5.46
C LEU A 158 0.09 -4.60 -4.12
N LEU A 159 0.73 -4.92 -2.99
CA LEU A 159 0.33 -4.44 -1.67
C LEU A 159 0.30 -2.92 -1.58
N ASN A 160 1.29 -2.24 -2.16
CA ASN A 160 1.28 -0.77 -2.20
C ASN A 160 0.06 -0.23 -2.96
N ALA A 161 -0.37 -0.89 -4.04
CA ALA A 161 -1.60 -0.54 -4.73
C ALA A 161 -2.85 -0.76 -3.84
N PHE A 162 -2.88 -1.83 -3.03
CA PHE A 162 -3.93 -2.06 -2.03
C PHE A 162 -3.98 -0.94 -0.98
N ILE A 163 -2.84 -0.61 -0.37
CA ILE A 163 -2.74 0.44 0.65
C ILE A 163 -3.23 1.77 0.07
N ASN A 164 -2.75 2.17 -1.11
CA ASN A 164 -3.14 3.43 -1.73
C ASN A 164 -4.66 3.49 -2.02
N GLU A 165 -5.22 2.45 -2.64
CA GLU A 165 -6.63 2.43 -3.04
C GLU A 165 -7.59 2.33 -1.84
N TYR A 166 -7.21 1.63 -0.77
CA TYR A 166 -8.06 1.51 0.44
C TYR A 166 -7.89 2.70 1.40
N SER A 167 -6.88 3.54 1.20
CA SER A 167 -6.74 4.79 1.94
C SER A 167 -7.89 5.76 1.57
N PHE A 168 -8.40 6.53 2.53
CA PHE A 168 -9.51 7.47 2.27
C PHE A 168 -9.10 8.67 1.39
N SER A 169 -7.80 8.82 1.09
CA SER A 169 -7.26 9.95 0.32
C SER A 169 -7.72 9.96 -1.14
N ASN A 170 -8.12 8.81 -1.70
CA ASN A 170 -8.56 8.72 -3.08
C ASN A 170 -10.08 9.00 -3.15
N ALA A 171 -10.44 10.27 -3.27
CA ALA A 171 -11.82 10.72 -3.39
C ALA A 171 -12.51 10.08 -4.62
N ASN A 172 -13.56 9.29 -4.39
CA ASN A 172 -14.54 8.78 -5.37
C ASN A 172 -14.05 8.02 -6.63
N GLU A 173 -12.75 7.76 -6.82
CA GLU A 173 -12.23 7.13 -8.05
C GLU A 173 -12.80 5.73 -8.32
N ALA A 174 -13.12 4.98 -7.27
CA ALA A 174 -13.69 3.65 -7.41
C ALA A 174 -15.20 3.66 -7.65
N GLY A 175 -15.90 4.81 -7.72
CA GLY A 175 -17.35 4.89 -7.95
C GLY A 175 -18.22 4.21 -6.89
N LEU A 176 -17.80 4.25 -5.62
CA LEU A 176 -18.49 3.64 -4.47
C LEU A 176 -19.08 4.72 -3.55
N THR A 177 -20.21 4.40 -2.91
CA THR A 177 -20.78 5.25 -1.84
C THR A 177 -19.84 5.33 -0.64
N ILE A 178 -20.02 6.36 0.20
CA ILE A 178 -19.20 6.55 1.40
C ILE A 178 -19.32 5.33 2.33
N GLU A 179 -20.54 4.84 2.53
CA GLU A 179 -20.86 3.69 3.37
C GLU A 179 -20.18 2.41 2.86
N GLN A 180 -20.21 2.17 1.54
CA GLN A 180 -19.51 1.05 0.92
C GLN A 180 -18.00 1.17 1.09
N ARG A 181 -17.42 2.37 0.92
CA ARG A 181 -15.99 2.60 1.13
C ARG A 181 -15.58 2.30 2.57
N HIS A 182 -16.34 2.78 3.55
CA HIS A 182 -16.11 2.46 4.96
C HIS A 182 -16.23 0.96 5.24
N SER A 183 -17.25 0.30 4.72
CA SER A 183 -17.47 -1.12 4.94
C SER A 183 -16.31 -1.96 4.40
N VAL A 184 -15.88 -1.69 3.17
CA VAL A 184 -14.82 -2.43 2.50
C VAL A 184 -13.44 -2.12 3.10
N LYS A 185 -13.22 -0.90 3.58
CA LYS A 185 -12.00 -0.56 4.32
C LYS A 185 -11.91 -1.32 5.65
N ARG A 186 -12.98 -1.36 6.44
CA ARG A 186 -12.99 -2.13 7.70
C ARG A 186 -12.73 -3.61 7.46
N ASP A 187 -13.38 -4.19 6.44
CA ASP A 187 -13.15 -5.58 6.05
C ASP A 187 -11.68 -5.85 5.67
N PHE A 188 -11.07 -4.93 4.92
CA PHE A 188 -9.64 -5.01 4.59
C PHE A 188 -8.73 -4.87 5.83
N GLU A 189 -9.03 -3.95 6.74
CA GLU A 189 -8.26 -3.73 7.98
C GLU A 189 -8.29 -4.97 8.89
N GLU A 190 -9.44 -5.62 9.01
CA GLU A 190 -9.65 -6.74 9.92
C GLU A 190 -9.10 -8.06 9.35
N ASN A 191 -9.15 -8.25 8.03
CA ASN A 191 -8.81 -9.51 7.37
C ASN A 191 -7.47 -9.44 6.64
N GLU A 192 -7.41 -8.79 5.47
CA GLU A 192 -6.20 -8.80 4.64
C GLU A 192 -5.04 -8.04 5.25
N LEU A 193 -5.23 -6.81 5.73
CA LEU A 193 -4.15 -5.97 6.23
C LEU A 193 -3.46 -6.62 7.42
N LYS A 194 -4.24 -7.22 8.34
CA LYS A 194 -3.71 -7.99 9.47
C LYS A 194 -2.88 -9.18 8.99
N THR A 195 -3.45 -10.01 8.11
CA THR A 195 -2.77 -11.22 7.59
C THR A 195 -1.48 -10.85 6.87
N VAL A 196 -1.51 -9.81 6.05
CA VAL A 196 -0.35 -9.28 5.34
C VAL A 196 0.70 -8.79 6.35
N PHE A 197 0.30 -8.05 7.38
CA PHE A 197 1.24 -7.57 8.40
C PHE A 197 1.97 -8.72 9.09
N GLU A 198 1.26 -9.78 9.49
CA GLU A 198 1.85 -11.00 10.07
C GLU A 198 2.86 -11.66 9.12
N LEU A 199 2.52 -11.78 7.83
CA LEU A 199 3.42 -12.33 6.82
C LEU A 199 4.69 -11.47 6.66
N LEU A 200 4.54 -10.15 6.67
CA LEU A 200 5.68 -9.23 6.58
C LEU A 200 6.58 -9.32 7.80
N LEU A 201 6.02 -9.43 9.02
CA LEU A 201 6.81 -9.61 10.24
C LEU A 201 7.62 -10.91 10.19
N ASN A 202 6.97 -12.02 9.81
CA ASN A 202 7.63 -13.31 9.66
C ASN A 202 8.76 -13.27 8.61
N LYS A 203 8.51 -12.63 7.46
CA LYS A 203 9.52 -12.46 6.41
C LYS A 203 10.64 -11.51 6.84
N LEU A 204 10.33 -10.47 7.62
CA LEU A 204 11.35 -9.57 8.17
C LEU A 204 12.27 -10.34 9.12
N GLN A 205 11.70 -11.19 9.99
CA GLN A 205 12.46 -12.04 10.91
C GLN A 205 13.37 -13.01 10.15
N SER A 206 12.85 -13.71 9.13
CA SER A 206 13.65 -14.65 8.36
C SER A 206 14.80 -13.98 7.60
N ASN A 207 14.63 -12.71 7.22
CA ASN A 207 15.67 -11.94 6.53
C ASN A 207 16.67 -11.29 7.49
N LEU A 208 16.36 -11.18 8.79
CA LEU A 208 17.23 -10.57 9.81
C LEU A 208 18.56 -11.32 9.96
N SER A 209 18.54 -12.65 9.91
CA SER A 209 19.72 -13.50 10.04
C SER A 209 20.63 -13.47 8.81
N SER A 210 20.07 -13.14 7.63
CA SER A 210 20.78 -13.13 6.35
C SER A 210 20.97 -11.71 5.80
N ILE A 211 21.08 -10.70 6.68
CA ILE A 211 21.35 -9.31 6.28
C ILE A 211 22.76 -9.24 5.66
N SER A 212 22.80 -9.44 4.35
CA SER A 212 23.98 -9.29 3.48
C SER A 212 23.72 -8.18 2.46
N SER A 213 24.77 -7.79 1.72
CA SER A 213 24.71 -6.74 0.69
C SER A 213 23.55 -6.90 -0.31
N SER A 214 23.21 -8.14 -0.69
CA SER A 214 22.12 -8.46 -1.62
C SER A 214 20.73 -8.39 -0.98
N ASN A 215 20.60 -8.71 0.31
CA ASN A 215 19.32 -8.82 1.00
C ASN A 215 18.85 -7.50 1.64
N HIS A 216 19.72 -6.47 1.65
CA HIS A 216 19.36 -5.16 2.21
C HIS A 216 18.22 -4.45 1.49
N GLN A 217 18.09 -4.63 0.16
CA GLN A 217 17.02 -3.98 -0.61
C GLN A 217 15.66 -4.60 -0.29
N LEU A 218 15.60 -5.93 -0.20
CA LEU A 218 14.40 -6.66 0.20
C LEU A 218 14.00 -6.32 1.64
N PHE A 219 14.95 -6.39 2.59
CA PHE A 219 14.73 -6.00 3.98
C PHE A 219 14.22 -4.55 4.10
N SER A 220 14.81 -3.63 3.34
CA SER A 220 14.36 -2.24 3.26
C SER A 220 12.92 -2.12 2.78
N SER A 221 12.57 -2.87 1.74
CA SER A 221 11.25 -2.80 1.12
C SER A 221 10.17 -3.37 2.04
N ILE A 222 10.48 -4.46 2.75
CA ILE A 222 9.61 -5.03 3.80
C ILE A 222 9.43 -4.01 4.93
N LEU A 223 10.52 -3.46 5.47
CA LEU A 223 10.45 -2.52 6.59
C LEU A 223 9.70 -1.23 6.22
N THR A 224 9.92 -0.69 5.02
CA THR A 224 9.18 0.49 4.52
C THR A 224 7.69 0.19 4.39
N THR A 225 7.32 -1.04 4.03
CA THR A 225 5.93 -1.47 3.93
C THR A 225 5.29 -1.64 5.31
N ILE A 226 6.02 -2.22 6.27
CA ILE A 226 5.60 -2.31 7.67
C ILE A 226 5.38 -0.92 8.27
N GLU A 227 6.30 0.02 8.05
CA GLU A 227 6.18 1.42 8.49
C GLU A 227 4.90 2.07 7.92
N LYS A 228 4.62 1.88 6.63
CA LYS A 228 3.37 2.34 6.00
C LYS A 228 2.11 1.75 6.63
N ILE A 229 2.12 0.47 7.00
CA ILE A 229 0.98 -0.19 7.65
C ILE A 229 0.81 0.31 9.08
N LEU A 230 1.90 0.58 9.81
CA LEU A 230 1.82 1.15 11.16
C LEU A 230 1.31 2.60 11.13
N LEU A 231 1.64 3.36 10.08
CA LEU A 231 1.11 4.70 9.82
C LEU A 231 -0.31 4.70 9.20
N TRP A 232 -0.92 3.52 9.03
CA TRP A 232 -2.26 3.41 8.47
C TRP A 232 -3.29 4.11 9.36
N ASN A 233 -4.10 4.99 8.76
CA ASN A 233 -5.22 5.61 9.44
C ASN A 233 -6.42 4.65 9.48
N PHE A 234 -6.55 3.92 10.59
CA PHE A 234 -7.61 2.95 10.81
C PHE A 234 -8.99 3.57 10.89
N SER A 235 -10.02 2.83 10.45
CA SER A 235 -11.41 3.30 10.53
C SER A 235 -11.88 3.60 11.96
N SER A 236 -11.26 2.98 12.97
CA SER A 236 -11.59 3.23 14.38
C SER A 236 -11.06 4.58 14.92
N SER A 237 -10.21 5.27 14.15
CA SER A 237 -9.74 6.62 14.48
C SER A 237 -10.83 7.68 14.43
N PHE A 238 -12.00 7.38 13.85
CA PHE A 238 -13.11 8.32 13.72
C PHE A 238 -14.33 7.90 14.57
N PRO A 239 -14.40 8.31 15.84
CA PRO A 239 -15.64 8.22 16.59
C PRO A 239 -16.63 9.28 16.04
N ASN A 240 -17.70 8.81 15.40
CA ASN A 240 -19.00 9.50 15.31
C ASN A 240 -19.05 10.94 14.79
N THR A 241 -18.35 11.31 13.71
CA THR A 241 -18.67 12.59 13.04
C THR A 241 -18.66 12.46 11.52
N ARG A 242 -19.86 12.35 10.92
CA ARG A 242 -20.10 12.42 9.47
C ARG A 242 -19.61 13.73 8.80
N ARG A 243 -19.04 14.68 9.55
CA ARG A 243 -18.70 16.04 9.11
C ARG A 243 -17.21 16.40 9.16
N THR A 244 -16.34 15.56 9.71
CA THR A 244 -14.87 15.84 9.80
C THR A 244 -14.02 14.97 8.89
N MET A 245 -14.61 14.09 8.09
CA MET A 245 -13.85 13.29 7.11
C MET A 245 -13.37 14.09 5.89
N GLU A 246 -13.89 15.29 5.67
CA GLU A 246 -13.44 16.20 4.61
C GLU A 246 -12.44 17.26 5.10
N SER A 247 -12.28 17.42 6.43
CA SER A 247 -11.29 18.34 6.99
C SER A 247 -9.94 17.64 7.11
N SER A 248 -9.23 17.54 6.00
CA SER A 248 -7.77 17.39 5.98
C SER A 248 -7.14 18.67 6.57
N SER A 249 -7.14 18.80 7.89
CA SER A 249 -6.38 19.82 8.59
C SER A 249 -5.27 19.15 9.38
N ASN A 250 -4.10 19.07 8.76
CA ASN A 250 -2.69 19.16 9.22
C ASN A 250 -2.33 19.07 10.72
N VAL A 251 -3.08 18.33 11.52
CA VAL A 251 -2.63 17.91 12.86
C VAL A 251 -2.48 16.40 12.80
N GLU A 252 -1.26 15.98 12.51
CA GLU A 252 -0.76 14.60 12.62
C GLU A 252 -0.85 14.15 14.08
N THR A 253 -2.06 13.94 14.57
CA THR A 253 -2.27 13.08 15.73
C THR A 253 -2.15 11.67 15.21
N ILE A 254 -0.93 11.13 15.26
CA ILE A 254 -0.61 9.81 14.73
C ILE A 254 -1.12 8.76 15.73
N ASP A 255 -2.44 8.70 15.91
CA ASP A 255 -3.11 7.71 16.74
C ASP A 255 -3.10 6.36 16.01
N TRP A 256 -2.34 5.39 16.52
CA TRP A 256 -2.36 4.03 15.99
C TRP A 256 -3.52 3.26 16.63
N ARG A 257 -4.64 3.15 15.92
CA ARG A 257 -5.90 2.58 16.44
C ARG A 257 -6.36 1.33 15.68
N PRO A 258 -5.60 0.23 15.72
CA PRO A 258 -6.03 -1.02 15.09
C PRO A 258 -7.31 -1.60 15.74
N PRO A 259 -8.16 -2.32 14.99
CA PRO A 259 -9.39 -2.92 15.52
C PRO A 259 -9.10 -4.10 16.46
N ILE A 260 -10.14 -4.57 17.18
CA ILE A 260 -10.04 -5.65 18.19
C ILE A 260 -9.45 -6.95 17.60
N SER A 261 -9.67 -7.22 16.31
CA SER A 261 -9.11 -8.39 15.63
C SER A 261 -7.57 -8.43 15.66
N TRP A 262 -6.90 -7.30 15.86
CA TRP A 262 -5.44 -7.20 15.98
C TRP A 262 -4.91 -7.52 17.38
N LYS A 263 -5.77 -7.72 18.39
CA LYS A 263 -5.35 -7.91 19.79
C LYS A 263 -4.29 -9.02 19.94
N GLN A 264 -4.53 -10.20 19.35
CA GLN A 264 -3.58 -11.31 19.42
C GLN A 264 -2.22 -10.97 18.79
N LEU A 265 -2.23 -10.24 17.68
CA LEU A 265 -1.01 -9.81 17.00
C LEU A 265 -0.22 -8.84 17.88
N VAL A 266 -0.88 -7.82 18.42
CA VAL A 266 -0.22 -6.76 19.20
C VAL A 266 0.31 -7.28 20.54
N PHE A 267 -0.46 -8.12 21.24
CA PHE A 267 -0.13 -8.57 22.60
C PHE A 267 0.54 -9.94 22.67
N ASP A 268 0.08 -10.93 21.88
CA ASP A 268 0.50 -12.33 22.04
C ASP A 268 1.70 -12.67 21.14
N GLN A 269 1.85 -12.02 19.98
CA GLN A 269 3.04 -12.17 19.12
C GLN A 269 4.22 -11.28 19.56
N GLN A 270 4.13 -10.68 20.76
CA GLN A 270 5.20 -9.87 21.36
C GLN A 270 5.76 -8.80 20.39
N LEU A 271 4.87 -8.10 19.68
CA LEU A 271 5.25 -7.16 18.60
C LEU A 271 6.29 -6.12 19.04
N VAL A 272 6.15 -5.59 20.26
CA VAL A 272 7.09 -4.61 20.81
C VAL A 272 8.48 -5.22 21.01
N GLU A 273 8.54 -6.40 21.64
CA GLU A 273 9.79 -7.16 21.83
C GLU A 273 10.49 -7.42 20.50
N PHE A 274 9.73 -7.82 19.48
CA PHE A 274 10.25 -8.11 18.15
C PHE A 274 11.00 -6.91 17.53
N PHE A 275 10.42 -5.71 17.57
CA PHE A 275 11.10 -4.52 17.03
C PHE A 275 12.33 -4.11 17.86
N PHE A 276 12.27 -4.22 19.19
CA PHE A 276 13.44 -3.98 20.04
C PHE A 276 14.56 -4.99 19.79
N HIS A 277 14.20 -6.27 19.58
CA HIS A 277 15.14 -7.32 19.23
C HIS A 277 15.84 -7.00 17.90
N ILE A 278 15.09 -6.65 16.84
CA ILE A 278 15.66 -6.26 15.55
C ILE A 278 16.62 -5.08 15.72
N TYR A 279 16.22 -4.04 16.46
CA TYR A 279 17.08 -2.88 16.71
C TYR A 279 18.41 -3.29 17.35
N ALA A 280 18.36 -4.10 18.42
CA ALA A 280 19.54 -4.59 19.11
C ALA A 280 20.44 -5.45 18.21
N THR A 281 19.84 -6.34 17.39
CA THR A 281 20.56 -7.15 16.42
C THR A 281 21.28 -6.28 15.39
N LEU A 282 20.60 -5.31 14.77
CA LEU A 282 21.20 -4.40 13.80
C LEU A 282 22.32 -3.54 14.41
N LYS A 283 22.20 -3.19 15.69
CA LYS A 283 23.23 -2.42 16.41
C LYS A 283 24.49 -3.23 16.68
N SER A 284 24.36 -4.55 16.87
CA SER A 284 25.50 -5.45 17.09
C SER A 284 26.36 -5.66 15.83
N MET A 285 25.82 -5.34 14.66
CA MET A 285 26.54 -5.40 13.37
C MET A 285 27.46 -4.20 13.17
N ASN A 286 28.50 -4.36 12.35
CA ASN A 286 29.46 -3.29 12.02
C ASN A 286 28.75 -2.06 11.45
N GLU A 287 29.01 -0.89 12.03
CA GLU A 287 28.26 0.33 11.71
C GLU A 287 28.49 0.77 10.26
N THR A 288 27.40 0.85 9.51
CA THR A 288 27.36 1.44 8.16
C THR A 288 26.20 2.43 8.09
N LYS A 289 26.29 3.41 7.19
CA LYS A 289 25.21 4.40 6.97
C LYS A 289 23.86 3.73 6.66
N ILE A 290 23.89 2.61 5.93
CA ILE A 290 22.69 1.84 5.56
C ILE A 290 22.05 1.23 6.81
N LEU A 291 22.85 0.59 7.69
CA LEU A 291 22.34 0.00 8.92
C LEU A 291 21.82 1.07 9.89
N LEU A 292 22.49 2.22 10.00
CA LEU A 292 21.97 3.36 10.77
C LEU A 292 20.60 3.80 10.26
N GLN A 293 20.39 3.92 8.94
CA GLN A 293 19.08 4.26 8.38
C GLN A 293 18.01 3.21 8.74
N ARG A 294 18.35 1.91 8.71
CA ARG A 294 17.43 0.83 9.10
C ARG A 294 17.08 0.90 10.58
N ARG A 295 18.05 1.19 11.46
CA ARG A 295 17.80 1.39 12.89
C ARG A 295 16.84 2.55 13.12
N CYS A 296 17.03 3.70 12.47
CA CYS A 296 16.07 4.81 12.53
C CYS A 296 14.67 4.41 12.06
N GLN A 297 14.55 3.65 10.97
CA GLN A 297 13.24 3.16 10.51
C GLN A 297 12.55 2.24 11.55
N ILE A 298 13.31 1.39 12.24
CA ILE A 298 12.79 0.57 13.34
C ILE A 298 12.35 1.45 14.52
N LEU A 299 13.10 2.49 14.86
CA LEU A 299 12.72 3.44 15.91
C LEU A 299 11.44 4.20 15.56
N ARG A 300 11.22 4.56 14.29
CA ARG A 300 9.94 5.13 13.84
C ARG A 300 8.78 4.16 13.99
N CYS A 301 9.00 2.89 13.66
CA CYS A 301 8.00 1.84 13.92
C CYS A 301 7.70 1.73 15.42
N LEU A 302 8.71 1.76 16.29
CA LEU A 302 8.54 1.76 17.75
C LEU A 302 7.82 3.03 18.25
N SER A 303 8.16 4.20 17.72
CA SER A 303 7.47 5.47 18.01
C SER A 303 5.99 5.38 17.67
N GLN A 304 5.67 4.75 16.54
CA GLN A 304 4.30 4.53 16.11
C GLN A 304 3.55 3.51 16.99
N LEU A 305 4.23 2.45 17.42
CA LEU A 305 3.69 1.50 18.40
C LEU A 305 3.44 2.14 19.77
N ALA A 306 4.28 3.10 20.17
CA ALA A 306 4.07 3.92 21.36
C ALA A 306 2.83 4.84 21.25
N CYS A 307 2.27 5.02 20.05
CA CYS A 307 1.01 5.70 19.81
C CYS A 307 -0.23 4.79 19.85
N LEU A 308 -0.11 3.55 20.37
CA LEU A 308 -1.25 2.63 20.44
C LEU A 308 -2.40 3.23 21.25
N ASN A 309 -3.55 3.37 20.61
CA ASN A 309 -4.76 3.95 21.19
C ASN A 309 -6.00 3.18 20.72
N GLY A 310 -7.18 3.49 21.28
CA GLY A 310 -8.46 2.98 20.82
C GLY A 310 -8.85 1.62 21.43
N PRO A 311 -9.52 0.73 20.67
CA PRO A 311 -10.27 -0.39 21.24
C PRO A 311 -9.39 -1.46 21.89
N LEU A 312 -8.11 -1.54 21.53
CA LEU A 312 -7.17 -2.52 22.10
C LEU A 312 -6.71 -2.22 23.52
N VAL A 313 -6.67 -0.94 23.89
CA VAL A 313 -6.20 -0.45 25.19
C VAL A 313 -7.31 0.26 25.97
N SER A 314 -8.57 -0.02 25.62
CA SER A 314 -9.74 0.53 26.34
C SER A 314 -9.86 -0.02 27.76
N ASP A 315 -9.34 -1.22 28.00
CA ASP A 315 -9.24 -1.83 29.32
C ASP A 315 -7.94 -1.43 30.02
N GLU A 316 -8.03 -1.02 31.28
CA GLU A 316 -6.89 -0.55 32.07
C GLU A 316 -5.82 -1.64 32.23
N GLN A 317 -6.22 -2.91 32.39
CA GLN A 317 -5.25 -4.00 32.52
C GLN A 317 -4.47 -4.20 31.21
N CYS A 318 -5.14 -4.16 30.06
CA CYS A 318 -4.49 -4.24 28.75
C CYS A 318 -3.52 -3.06 28.54
N ARG A 319 -3.93 -1.84 28.91
CA ARG A 319 -3.10 -0.64 28.82
C ARG A 319 -1.85 -0.74 29.70
N LEU A 320 -2.00 -1.13 30.98
CA LEU A 320 -0.90 -1.32 31.92
C LEU A 320 0.06 -2.44 31.47
N ARG A 321 -0.48 -3.56 30.97
CA ARG A 321 0.33 -4.65 30.41
C ARG A 321 1.16 -4.14 29.24
N TYR A 322 0.56 -3.41 28.29
CA TYR A 322 1.26 -2.87 27.13
C TYR A 322 2.38 -1.91 27.55
N LEU A 323 2.08 -0.94 28.42
CA LEU A 323 3.05 0.02 28.93
C LEU A 323 4.20 -0.68 29.66
N THR A 324 3.89 -1.64 30.54
CA THR A 324 4.91 -2.37 31.30
C THR A 324 5.85 -3.13 30.37
N THR A 325 5.31 -3.85 29.38
CA THR A 325 6.11 -4.56 28.38
C THR A 325 6.97 -3.60 27.57
N PHE A 326 6.41 -2.48 27.11
CA PHE A 326 7.15 -1.49 26.33
C PHE A 326 8.28 -0.85 27.15
N SER A 327 7.98 -0.38 28.36
CA SER A 327 8.96 0.21 29.27
C SER A 327 10.07 -0.78 29.63
N TYR A 328 9.74 -2.06 29.86
CA TYR A 328 10.73 -3.10 30.14
C TYR A 328 11.75 -3.21 29.00
N TYR A 329 11.30 -3.41 27.76
CA TYR A 329 12.22 -3.54 26.61
C TYR A 329 12.95 -2.24 26.31
N PHE A 330 12.31 -1.10 26.45
CA PHE A 330 12.97 0.20 26.32
C PHE A 330 14.14 0.36 27.30
N VAL A 331 13.93 0.04 28.59
CA VAL A 331 14.97 0.11 29.63
C VAL A 331 16.08 -0.90 29.37
N GLN A 332 15.73 -2.14 29.02
CA GLN A 332 16.70 -3.18 28.70
C GLN A 332 17.59 -2.77 27.52
N THR A 333 16.99 -2.25 26.44
CA THR A 333 17.72 -1.86 25.23
C THR A 333 18.57 -0.61 25.45
N PHE A 334 18.06 0.46 26.05
CA PHE A 334 18.76 1.76 26.04
C PHE A 334 19.48 2.12 27.34
N LEU A 335 19.04 1.60 28.49
CA LEU A 335 19.57 2.00 29.80
C LEU A 335 20.48 0.94 30.42
N ILE A 336 20.09 -0.33 30.35
CA ILE A 336 20.87 -1.44 30.96
C ILE A 336 22.03 -1.85 30.06
N ASN A 337 21.81 -1.94 28.74
CA ASN A 337 22.85 -2.21 27.76
C ASN A 337 23.68 -0.95 27.46
N SER A 338 24.35 -0.41 28.48
CA SER A 338 25.08 0.86 28.52
C SER A 338 26.29 0.97 27.58
N THR A 339 26.60 -0.08 26.81
CA THR A 339 27.65 -0.07 25.77
C THR A 339 27.18 0.58 24.46
N LEU A 340 25.89 0.94 24.36
CA LEU A 340 25.31 1.48 23.15
C LEU A 340 25.52 2.99 23.04
N THR A 341 26.48 3.40 22.21
CA THR A 341 26.57 4.78 21.74
C THR A 341 25.33 5.10 20.90
N ILE A 342 24.48 6.00 21.38
CA ILE A 342 23.28 6.44 20.66
C ILE A 342 23.68 7.54 19.68
N ASN A 343 23.35 7.37 18.41
CA ASN A 343 23.61 8.40 17.40
C ASN A 343 22.60 9.56 17.56
N LEU A 344 23.00 10.80 17.31
CA LEU A 344 22.13 11.98 17.43
C LEU A 344 20.84 11.84 16.61
N ILE A 345 20.91 11.20 15.43
CA ILE A 345 19.74 10.97 14.56
C ILE A 345 18.71 10.05 15.26
N GLU A 346 19.17 9.12 16.08
CA GLU A 346 18.31 8.17 16.81
C GLU A 346 17.65 8.82 18.03
N CYS A 347 18.31 9.83 18.63
CA CYS A 347 17.78 10.54 19.79
C CYS A 347 16.41 11.17 19.53
N PHE A 348 16.15 11.65 18.30
CA PHE A 348 14.86 12.23 17.94
C PHE A 348 13.72 11.20 18.04
N ASP A 349 13.89 10.03 17.41
CA ASP A 349 12.88 8.98 17.44
C ASP A 349 12.71 8.39 18.86
N ILE A 350 13.81 8.27 19.63
CA ILE A 350 13.79 7.84 21.04
C ILE A 350 13.02 8.85 21.90
N SER A 351 13.25 10.15 21.70
CA SER A 351 12.51 11.20 22.41
C SER A 351 11.01 11.15 22.11
N ASN A 352 10.65 10.89 20.85
CA ASN A 352 9.25 10.74 20.45
C ASN A 352 8.60 9.53 21.13
N ILE A 353 9.29 8.38 21.19
CA ILE A 353 8.82 7.20 21.94
C ILE A 353 8.48 7.57 23.39
N ILE A 354 9.41 8.23 24.10
CA ILE A 354 9.20 8.62 25.50
C ILE A 354 8.01 9.58 25.62
N SER A 355 7.96 10.60 24.77
CA SER A 355 6.87 11.57 24.75
C SER A 355 5.51 10.91 24.52
N ASN A 356 5.42 9.98 23.57
CA ASN A 356 4.18 9.29 23.24
C ASN A 356 3.71 8.38 24.39
N LEU A 357 4.63 7.63 25.02
CA LEU A 357 4.29 6.80 26.18
C LEU A 357 3.77 7.64 27.36
N ILE A 358 4.40 8.78 27.65
CA ILE A 358 3.93 9.67 28.71
C ILE A 358 2.56 10.26 28.32
N THR A 359 2.45 10.86 27.14
CA THR A 359 1.22 11.58 26.77
C THR A 359 -0.02 10.69 26.61
N LEU A 360 0.14 9.41 26.25
CA LEU A 360 -0.99 8.52 25.96
C LEU A 360 -1.28 7.49 27.07
N PHE A 361 -0.30 7.12 27.89
CA PHE A 361 -0.44 6.05 28.89
C PHE A 361 -0.35 6.51 30.34
N THR A 362 0.12 7.74 30.61
CA THR A 362 0.11 8.35 31.95
C THR A 362 -0.88 9.50 31.99
#